data_AF-A0A1F2S0H7-F1
#
_entry.id   AF-A0A1F2S0H7-F1
#
_cell.length_a   1.000
_cell.length_b   1.000
_cell.length_c   1.000
_cell.angle_alpha   90.00
_cell.angle_beta   90.00
_cell.angle_gamma   90.00
#
_symmetry.space_group_name_H-M   'P 1'
#
loop_
_entity.id
_entity.type
_entity.pdbx_description
1 polymer ?
#
loop_
_entity_poly.entity_id
_entity_poly.type
_entity_poly.pdbx_seq_one_letter_code
_entity_poly.pdbx_strand_id
1 'polypeptide(L)'
;MGTETSASSVYKSIATESLWLRVCVFALALLIPLTYAPALNNHLLSDSYHMVGQFDFPEALRYFYQTTGFGRNEFRPLTQLTYAWDNFLWQDRPFGYHLTNLLLHTANGILLLLIFFRMSGSVLMAFSAAALYSIHPANHSRVAWIAARDSVVCMFFLLISWLVFLYNRPRSEAAPGDAVMRRGRSPALLRGLSYAAFFCALLSYEGATAFPFILAAFELLSTGTSFWPERIRGALKTTAPYFLLLAIYLAWWMVLFRGSVGGYDLDLSVGGMARDFYRMHYRLFHHIQHWLGLAYLLAACWVWSRRRQLAPLLGGAVALLWLGYLPFVAVHGFADRFGFLSVIGVALFLSLSVSEIASANRLQFRLAAILPALLMLLFVGYYTQSTGRRLREWQEAGQMADSMLTGLKALHPSFPPDATLVFDQVPAMHGNAYVFPTGLRAAVRSRYSQNFRQISYYSTALEASRENEMLQREPAFHFRYLPDKGLFVELRARRGKSGR
;
A
#
# COMPACT_ATOMS: atom_id res chain seq x y z
N MET A 1 46.92 -22.86 25.29
CA MET A 1 46.65 -22.28 23.95
C MET A 1 45.39 -22.93 23.42
N GLY A 2 44.24 -22.24 23.40
CA GLY A 2 42.97 -22.87 22.97
C GLY A 2 41.72 -21.98 22.98
N THR A 3 41.81 -20.73 23.42
CA THR A 3 40.65 -19.82 23.57
C THR A 3 40.61 -18.68 22.56
N GLU A 4 41.71 -18.35 21.88
CA GLU A 4 41.78 -17.21 20.93
C GLU A 4 41.18 -17.51 19.54
N THR A 5 41.12 -18.78 19.12
CA THR A 5 40.61 -19.17 17.79
C THR A 5 39.08 -19.07 17.66
N SER A 6 38.34 -19.23 18.76
CA SER A 6 36.87 -19.19 18.77
C SER A 6 36.32 -17.77 18.67
N ALA A 7 36.92 -16.80 19.38
CA ALA A 7 36.49 -15.41 19.31
C ALA A 7 36.72 -14.83 17.90
N SER A 8 37.87 -15.08 17.27
CA SER A 8 38.17 -14.51 15.95
C SER A 8 37.25 -15.05 14.84
N SER A 9 36.78 -16.29 14.93
CA SER A 9 35.85 -16.87 13.94
C SER A 9 34.44 -16.27 14.09
N VAL A 10 33.99 -16.07 15.32
CA VAL A 10 32.71 -15.40 15.64
C VAL A 10 32.73 -13.95 15.16
N TYR A 11 33.80 -13.20 15.43
CA TYR A 11 33.95 -11.82 14.93
C TYR A 11 33.97 -11.75 13.40
N LYS A 12 34.65 -12.68 12.72
CA LYS A 12 34.64 -12.75 11.24
C LYS A 12 33.25 -13.07 10.69
N SER A 13 32.53 -14.01 11.29
CA SER A 13 31.15 -14.36 10.89
C SER A 13 30.21 -13.14 11.05
N ILE A 14 30.26 -12.47 12.20
CA ILE A 14 29.54 -11.23 12.50
C ILE A 14 29.83 -10.12 11.48
N ALA A 15 31.11 -9.86 11.20
CA ALA A 15 31.51 -8.83 10.25
C ALA A 15 31.00 -9.13 8.84
N THR A 16 31.04 -10.40 8.44
CA THR A 16 30.58 -10.87 7.13
C THR A 16 29.06 -10.72 6.98
N GLU A 17 28.26 -11.10 7.99
CA GLU A 17 26.80 -10.89 7.97
C GLU A 17 26.44 -9.39 7.91
N SER A 18 27.18 -8.55 8.63
CA SER A 18 26.97 -7.11 8.61
C SER A 18 27.27 -6.48 7.23
N LEU A 19 28.26 -7.02 6.51
CA LEU A 19 28.60 -6.58 5.15
C LEU A 19 27.50 -7.00 4.17
N TRP A 20 27.08 -8.26 4.19
CA TRP A 20 26.01 -8.76 3.32
C TRP A 20 24.69 -8.03 3.53
N LEU A 21 24.33 -7.72 4.78
CA LEU A 21 23.14 -6.92 5.06
C LEU A 21 23.22 -5.54 4.39
N ARG A 22 24.37 -4.85 4.45
CA ARG A 22 24.58 -3.56 3.76
C ARG A 22 24.48 -3.69 2.25
N VAL A 23 25.06 -4.75 1.68
CA VAL A 23 24.95 -5.04 0.24
C VAL A 23 23.48 -5.25 -0.14
N CYS A 24 22.72 -6.02 0.64
CA CYS A 24 21.29 -6.24 0.40
C CYS A 24 20.46 -4.94 0.53
N VAL A 25 20.80 -4.07 1.49
CA VAL A 25 20.18 -2.73 1.61
C VAL A 25 20.44 -1.91 0.34
N PHE A 26 21.69 -1.86 -0.12
CA PHE A 26 22.06 -1.15 -1.34
C PHE A 26 21.37 -1.75 -2.59
N ALA A 27 21.32 -3.07 -2.68
CA ALA A 27 20.64 -3.77 -3.76
C ALA A 27 19.13 -3.44 -3.81
N LEU A 28 18.44 -3.39 -2.67
CA LEU A 28 17.03 -2.95 -2.61
C LEU A 28 16.89 -1.46 -2.97
N ALA A 29 17.81 -0.62 -2.49
CA ALA A 29 17.83 0.81 -2.80
C ALA A 29 18.03 1.11 -4.30
N LEU A 30 18.55 0.16 -5.08
CA LEU A 30 18.63 0.23 -6.54
C LEU A 30 17.46 -0.49 -7.23
N LEU A 31 17.14 -1.72 -6.83
CA LEU A 31 16.13 -2.56 -7.46
C LEU A 31 14.75 -1.89 -7.49
N ILE A 32 14.35 -1.28 -6.36
CA ILE A 32 13.01 -0.70 -6.22
C ILE A 32 12.88 0.54 -7.11
N PRO A 33 13.78 1.55 -7.05
CA PRO A 33 13.73 2.68 -7.98
C PRO A 33 13.82 2.28 -9.44
N LEU A 34 14.66 1.31 -9.81
CA LEU A 34 14.76 0.87 -11.21
C LEU A 34 13.46 0.23 -11.72
N THR A 35 12.77 -0.53 -10.87
CA THR A 35 11.50 -1.18 -11.21
C THR A 35 10.38 -0.15 -11.39
N TYR A 36 10.38 0.91 -10.58
CA TYR A 36 9.31 1.90 -10.53
C TYR A 36 9.64 3.23 -11.20
N ALA A 37 10.84 3.41 -11.76
CA ALA A 37 11.24 4.62 -12.47
C ALA A 37 10.22 5.10 -13.53
N PRO A 38 9.53 4.21 -14.29
CA PRO A 38 8.49 4.65 -15.23
C PRO A 38 7.36 5.46 -14.57
N ALA A 39 7.05 5.21 -13.29
CA ALA A 39 6.00 5.92 -12.57
C ALA A 39 6.33 7.39 -12.28
N LEU A 40 7.60 7.79 -12.30
CA LEU A 40 8.03 9.16 -11.95
C LEU A 40 7.50 10.22 -12.91
N ASN A 41 7.29 9.85 -14.19
CA ASN A 41 6.80 10.74 -15.23
C ASN A 41 5.31 10.51 -15.54
N ASN A 42 4.57 9.89 -14.62
CA ASN A 42 3.15 9.67 -14.84
C ASN A 42 2.37 11.00 -14.76
N HIS A 43 1.33 11.13 -15.58
CA HIS A 43 0.41 12.28 -15.50
C HIS A 43 -0.50 12.16 -14.27
N LEU A 44 -1.14 13.27 -13.91
CA LEU A 44 -2.09 13.30 -12.81
C LEU A 44 -3.33 12.47 -13.13
N LEU A 45 -3.77 11.73 -12.12
CA LEU A 45 -4.87 10.78 -12.21
C LEU A 45 -5.85 10.97 -11.06
N SER A 46 -7.15 10.91 -11.36
CA SER A 46 -8.21 10.87 -10.37
C SER A 46 -8.11 11.99 -9.31
N ASP A 47 -8.07 11.63 -8.04
CA ASP A 47 -7.90 12.49 -6.88
C ASP A 47 -6.50 13.08 -6.72
N SER A 48 -5.50 12.68 -7.52
CA SER A 48 -4.17 13.33 -7.52
C SER A 48 -4.28 14.82 -7.86
N TYR A 49 -5.28 15.22 -8.67
CA TYR A 49 -5.58 16.63 -8.97
C TYR A 49 -6.02 17.44 -7.74
N HIS A 50 -6.49 16.78 -6.68
CA HIS A 50 -6.80 17.43 -5.41
C HIS A 50 -5.60 17.53 -4.46
N MET A 51 -4.49 16.84 -4.76
CA MET A 51 -3.31 16.78 -3.88
C MET A 51 -2.20 17.70 -4.38
N VAL A 52 -1.88 17.62 -5.68
CA VAL A 52 -0.71 18.28 -6.25
C VAL A 52 -0.92 19.79 -6.34
N GLY A 53 -0.06 20.54 -5.66
CA GLY A 53 -0.12 22.00 -5.61
C GLY A 53 -1.23 22.57 -4.73
N GLN A 54 -2.00 21.73 -4.01
CA GLN A 54 -3.21 22.15 -3.30
C GLN A 54 -3.05 22.27 -1.78
N PHE A 55 -2.10 21.55 -1.18
CA PHE A 55 -1.90 21.53 0.29
C PHE A 55 -0.71 22.39 0.68
N ASP A 56 -0.94 23.42 1.49
CA ASP A 56 0.12 24.12 2.22
C ASP A 56 0.15 23.67 3.69
N PHE A 57 1.13 24.14 4.48
CA PHE A 57 1.24 23.75 5.88
C PHE A 57 0.02 24.15 6.72
N PRO A 58 -0.50 25.40 6.63
CA PRO A 58 -1.73 25.77 7.31
C PRO A 58 -2.92 24.85 7.00
N GLU A 59 -3.18 24.55 5.72
CA GLU A 59 -4.27 23.67 5.31
C GLU A 59 -4.06 22.24 5.81
N ALA A 60 -2.85 21.70 5.68
CA ALA A 60 -2.54 20.37 6.20
C ALA A 60 -2.71 20.28 7.74
N LEU A 61 -2.37 21.34 8.48
CA LEU A 61 -2.57 21.37 9.94
C LEU A 61 -4.06 21.44 10.31
N ARG A 62 -4.90 22.07 9.49
CA ARG A 62 -6.36 22.07 9.70
C ARG A 62 -6.93 20.67 9.69
N TYR A 63 -6.39 19.73 8.92
CA TYR A 63 -6.87 18.34 8.88
C TYR A 63 -6.72 17.58 10.21
N PHE A 64 -5.92 18.07 11.16
CA PHE A 64 -5.87 17.49 12.51
C PHE A 64 -7.12 17.77 13.34
N TYR A 65 -7.95 18.75 12.96
CA TYR A 65 -9.14 19.16 13.71
C TYR A 65 -10.35 19.57 12.85
N GLN A 66 -10.23 19.63 11.53
CA GLN A 66 -11.30 19.91 10.56
C GLN A 66 -11.43 18.74 9.57
N THR A 67 -12.64 18.23 9.44
CA THR A 67 -12.94 16.90 8.88
C THR A 67 -13.40 16.90 7.42
N THR A 68 -13.08 17.94 6.65
CA THR A 68 -13.46 18.05 5.24
C THR A 68 -12.55 17.21 4.33
N GLY A 69 -12.37 15.92 4.62
CA GLY A 69 -11.69 14.98 3.74
C GLY A 69 -12.53 14.74 2.48
N PHE A 70 -12.35 15.56 1.44
CA PHE A 70 -12.96 15.46 0.10
C PHE A 70 -14.47 15.12 0.03
N GLY A 71 -15.23 15.39 1.09
CA GLY A 71 -16.64 14.98 1.20
C GLY A 71 -16.87 13.49 1.51
N ARG A 72 -15.85 12.77 1.98
CA ARG A 72 -15.85 11.31 2.26
C ARG A 72 -15.62 10.92 3.73
N ASN A 73 -15.53 11.91 4.63
CA ASN A 73 -15.26 11.67 6.04
C ASN A 73 -13.95 10.89 6.30
N GLU A 74 -12.89 11.22 5.54
CA GLU A 74 -11.57 10.60 5.71
C GLU A 74 -10.70 11.43 6.67
N PHE A 75 -10.07 10.78 7.66
CA PHE A 75 -9.13 11.40 8.60
C PHE A 75 -7.73 10.85 8.42
N ARG A 76 -6.91 11.55 7.65
CA ARG A 76 -5.54 11.17 7.32
C ARG A 76 -4.58 12.37 7.42
N PRO A 77 -4.56 13.09 8.56
CA PRO A 77 -3.85 14.37 8.68
C PRO A 77 -2.34 14.26 8.45
N LEU A 78 -1.72 13.13 8.83
CA LEU A 78 -0.29 12.95 8.61
C LEU A 78 0.05 12.80 7.12
N THR A 79 -0.83 12.13 6.37
CA THR A 79 -0.72 12.05 4.90
C THR A 79 -0.84 13.44 4.27
N GLN A 80 -1.79 14.27 4.70
CA GLN A 80 -1.92 15.64 4.18
C GLN A 80 -0.68 16.49 4.46
N LEU A 81 -0.08 16.34 5.64
CA LEU A 81 1.17 17.01 5.97
C LEU A 81 2.32 16.62 5.02
N THR A 82 2.35 15.37 4.54
CA THR A 82 3.35 14.98 3.54
C THR A 82 3.12 15.63 2.17
N TYR A 83 1.87 15.94 1.80
CA TYR A 83 1.59 16.71 0.59
C TYR A 83 1.99 18.18 0.74
N ALA A 84 1.84 18.77 1.93
CA ALA A 84 2.33 20.12 2.19
C ALA A 84 3.86 20.25 2.01
N TRP A 85 4.60 19.24 2.48
CA TRP A 85 6.05 19.16 2.21
C TRP A 85 6.36 19.09 0.71
N ASP A 86 5.62 18.26 -0.04
CA ASP A 86 5.83 18.17 -1.47
C ASP A 86 5.42 19.44 -2.21
N ASN A 87 4.36 20.13 -1.80
CA ASN A 87 4.00 21.41 -2.38
C ASN A 87 5.08 22.47 -2.12
N PHE A 88 5.65 22.49 -0.91
CA PHE A 88 6.77 23.36 -0.59
C PHE A 88 8.01 23.11 -1.46
N LEU A 89 8.34 21.84 -1.73
CA LEU A 89 9.55 21.46 -2.48
C LEU A 89 9.36 21.46 -4.00
N TRP A 90 8.19 21.03 -4.47
CA TRP A 90 7.92 20.65 -5.85
C TRP A 90 6.76 21.42 -6.48
N GLN A 91 5.98 22.17 -5.69
CA GLN A 91 4.82 22.93 -6.13
C GLN A 91 3.80 22.05 -6.87
N ASP A 92 3.49 22.37 -8.12
CA ASP A 92 2.54 21.69 -8.99
C ASP A 92 3.19 20.57 -9.83
N ARG A 93 4.50 20.30 -9.67
CA ARG A 93 5.24 19.32 -10.47
C ARG A 93 4.98 17.89 -9.98
N PRO A 94 4.26 17.04 -10.74
CA PRO A 94 3.86 15.70 -10.27
C PRO A 94 5.05 14.77 -9.97
N PHE A 95 6.17 14.97 -10.67
CA PHE A 95 7.40 14.19 -10.51
C PHE A 95 7.83 14.07 -9.04
N GLY A 96 7.84 15.20 -8.31
CA GLY A 96 8.25 15.23 -6.91
C GLY A 96 7.36 14.38 -6.01
N TYR A 97 6.06 14.37 -6.29
CA TYR A 97 5.08 13.58 -5.54
C TYR A 97 5.23 12.08 -5.81
N HIS A 98 5.46 11.69 -7.06
CA HIS A 98 5.81 10.31 -7.37
C HIS A 98 7.14 9.89 -6.73
N LEU A 99 8.14 10.79 -6.72
CA LEU A 99 9.43 10.54 -6.09
C LEU A 99 9.27 10.28 -4.59
N THR A 100 8.51 11.10 -3.87
CA THR A 100 8.23 10.89 -2.44
C THR A 100 7.56 9.54 -2.19
N ASN A 101 6.58 9.12 -2.99
CA ASN A 101 5.97 7.79 -2.88
C ASN A 101 7.00 6.68 -3.12
N LEU A 102 7.86 6.84 -4.13
CA LEU A 102 8.91 5.87 -4.45
C LEU A 102 9.93 5.74 -3.32
N LEU A 103 10.40 6.86 -2.76
CA LEU A 103 11.35 6.87 -1.65
C LEU A 103 10.77 6.20 -0.41
N LEU A 104 9.50 6.47 -0.08
CA LEU A 104 8.80 5.81 1.02
C LEU A 104 8.62 4.31 0.77
N HIS A 105 8.27 3.89 -0.46
CA HIS A 105 8.17 2.47 -0.82
C HIS A 105 9.52 1.76 -0.73
N THR A 106 10.61 2.40 -1.18
CA THR A 106 11.98 1.88 -1.01
C THR A 106 12.34 1.75 0.47
N ALA A 107 12.01 2.75 1.29
CA ALA A 107 12.22 2.70 2.74
C ALA A 107 11.43 1.54 3.39
N ASN A 108 10.19 1.30 2.96
CA ASN A 108 9.37 0.16 3.41
C ASN A 108 10.03 -1.18 3.08
N GLY A 109 10.56 -1.34 1.86
CA GLY A 109 11.30 -2.54 1.45
C GLY A 109 12.55 -2.77 2.32
N ILE A 110 13.30 -1.71 2.62
CA ILE A 110 14.49 -1.78 3.49
C ILE A 110 14.10 -2.13 4.93
N LEU A 111 13.06 -1.49 5.48
CA LEU A 111 12.56 -1.81 6.82
C LEU A 111 12.12 -3.27 6.93
N LEU A 112 11.48 -3.82 5.89
CA LEU A 112 11.12 -5.23 5.83
C LEU A 112 12.33 -6.15 5.82
N LEU A 113 13.37 -5.83 5.05
CA LEU A 113 14.64 -6.56 5.10
C LEU A 113 15.18 -6.60 6.54
N LEU A 114 15.18 -5.46 7.25
CA LEU A 114 15.66 -5.39 8.63
C LEU A 114 14.78 -6.18 9.60
N ILE A 115 13.46 -6.11 9.48
CA ILE A 115 12.50 -6.87 10.30
C ILE A 115 12.70 -8.37 10.07
N PHE A 116 12.70 -8.82 8.82
CA PHE A 116 12.83 -10.24 8.51
C PHE A 116 14.20 -10.78 8.90
N PHE A 117 15.28 -10.01 8.69
CA PHE A 117 16.60 -10.39 9.18
C PHE A 117 16.62 -10.51 10.71
N ARG A 118 15.95 -9.58 11.40
CA ARG A 118 15.85 -9.59 12.86
C ARG A 118 15.05 -10.79 13.39
N MET A 119 14.09 -11.29 12.63
CA MET A 119 13.26 -12.42 13.01
C MET A 119 13.85 -13.78 12.61
N SER A 120 14.46 -13.89 11.43
CA SER A 120 14.96 -15.15 10.88
C SER A 120 16.46 -15.38 11.08
N GLY A 121 17.25 -14.30 11.23
CA GLY A 121 18.71 -14.36 11.21
C GLY A 121 19.33 -14.63 9.83
N SER A 122 18.52 -14.87 8.79
CA SER A 122 19.00 -15.18 7.44
C SER A 122 18.89 -13.95 6.54
N VAL A 123 20.04 -13.40 6.12
CA VAL A 123 20.10 -12.25 5.20
C VAL A 123 19.45 -12.60 3.87
N LEU A 124 19.71 -13.80 3.33
CA LEU A 124 19.16 -14.23 2.04
C LEU A 124 17.64 -14.33 2.09
N MET A 125 17.08 -15.00 3.10
CA MET A 125 15.63 -15.12 3.27
C MET A 125 15.00 -13.73 3.46
N ALA A 126 15.58 -12.89 4.31
CA ALA A 126 15.09 -11.54 4.54
C ALA A 126 15.11 -10.68 3.26
N PHE A 127 16.20 -10.73 2.49
CA PHE A 127 16.32 -10.04 1.22
C PHE A 127 15.32 -10.56 0.19
N SER A 128 15.18 -11.88 0.04
CA SER A 128 14.21 -12.48 -0.87
C SER A 128 12.78 -12.06 -0.55
N ALA A 129 12.36 -12.12 0.72
CA ALA A 129 11.02 -11.67 1.11
C ALA A 129 10.82 -10.16 0.89
N ALA A 130 11.80 -9.32 1.25
CA ALA A 130 11.73 -7.88 1.04
C ALA A 130 11.69 -7.51 -0.46
N ALA A 131 12.50 -8.17 -1.29
CA ALA A 131 12.51 -7.98 -2.74
C ALA A 131 11.18 -8.40 -3.36
N LEU A 132 10.69 -9.61 -3.05
CA LEU A 132 9.39 -10.12 -3.53
C LEU A 132 8.23 -9.20 -3.14
N TYR A 133 8.21 -8.70 -1.90
CA TYR A 133 7.23 -7.69 -1.50
C TYR A 133 7.36 -6.42 -2.34
N SER A 134 8.58 -5.91 -2.48
CA SER A 134 8.79 -4.59 -3.07
C SER A 134 8.42 -4.55 -4.55
N ILE A 135 8.67 -5.63 -5.31
CA ILE A 135 8.32 -5.76 -6.72
C ILE A 135 6.97 -6.46 -6.96
N HIS A 136 6.23 -6.78 -5.90
CA HIS A 136 4.96 -7.50 -6.01
C HIS A 136 3.97 -6.70 -6.86
N PRO A 137 3.27 -7.31 -7.85
CA PRO A 137 2.50 -6.52 -8.79
C PRO A 137 1.21 -5.94 -8.22
N ALA A 138 0.79 -6.32 -7.01
CA ALA A 138 -0.28 -5.61 -6.29
C ALA A 138 0.16 -4.21 -5.78
N ASN A 139 1.47 -3.95 -5.67
CA ASN A 139 2.01 -2.72 -5.08
C ASN A 139 2.17 -1.60 -6.10
N HIS A 140 1.92 -1.84 -7.38
CA HIS A 140 2.16 -0.87 -8.46
C HIS A 140 1.49 0.49 -8.25
N SER A 141 0.23 0.49 -7.78
CA SER A 141 -0.54 1.71 -7.55
C SER A 141 0.05 2.57 -6.44
N ARG A 142 0.82 2.00 -5.51
CA ARG A 142 1.43 2.75 -4.39
C ARG A 142 2.49 3.75 -4.83
N VAL A 143 3.06 3.54 -6.02
CA VAL A 143 4.04 4.46 -6.62
C VAL A 143 3.43 5.21 -7.80
N ALA A 144 2.65 4.54 -8.64
CA ALA A 144 2.07 5.13 -9.84
C ALA A 144 0.90 6.10 -9.59
N TRP A 145 0.27 6.02 -8.42
CA TRP A 145 -0.84 6.89 -8.02
C TRP A 145 -0.39 7.77 -6.85
N ILE A 146 -0.40 9.09 -7.03
CA ILE A 146 0.03 10.01 -5.98
C ILE A 146 -0.84 9.85 -4.73
N ALA A 147 -2.15 9.78 -4.91
CA ALA A 147 -3.10 9.71 -3.80
C ALA A 147 -2.95 8.44 -2.93
N ALA A 148 -2.34 7.37 -3.45
CA ALA A 148 -2.05 6.14 -2.70
C ALA A 148 -1.03 6.33 -1.57
N ARG A 149 -0.47 7.53 -1.40
CA ARG A 149 0.51 7.88 -0.38
C ARG A 149 0.10 7.51 1.04
N ASP A 150 -1.19 7.62 1.34
CA ASP A 150 -1.75 7.31 2.66
C ASP A 150 -1.24 5.98 3.23
N SER A 151 -1.35 4.94 2.42
CA SER A 151 -0.94 3.59 2.75
C SER A 151 0.58 3.42 2.82
N VAL A 152 1.34 4.19 2.04
CA VAL A 152 2.81 4.08 1.97
C VAL A 152 3.44 4.72 3.20
N VAL A 153 2.92 5.89 3.60
CA VAL A 153 3.26 6.58 4.85
C VAL A 153 2.83 5.73 6.06
N CYS A 154 1.60 5.21 6.03
CA CYS A 154 1.11 4.29 7.06
C CYS A 154 2.04 3.09 7.22
N MET A 155 2.40 2.41 6.11
CA MET A 155 3.30 1.27 6.13
C MET A 155 4.66 1.63 6.72
N PHE A 156 5.22 2.78 6.34
CA PHE A 156 6.50 3.26 6.88
C PHE A 156 6.49 3.34 8.40
N PHE A 157 5.47 3.97 8.96
CA PHE A 157 5.32 4.08 10.40
C PHE A 157 5.00 2.75 11.09
N LEU A 158 4.19 1.87 10.47
CA LEU A 158 3.95 0.52 10.99
C LEU A 158 5.24 -0.31 11.05
N LEU A 159 6.06 -0.26 10.01
CA LEU A 159 7.31 -1.02 9.95
C LEU A 159 8.36 -0.45 10.91
N ILE A 160 8.43 0.87 11.11
CA ILE A 160 9.23 1.46 12.19
C ILE A 160 8.74 0.96 13.55
N SER A 161 7.43 1.02 13.80
CA SER A 161 6.84 0.53 15.04
C SER A 161 7.24 -0.92 15.29
N TRP A 162 7.10 -1.78 14.29
CA TRP A 162 7.42 -3.20 14.39
C TRP A 162 8.91 -3.45 14.61
N LEU A 163 9.77 -2.78 13.84
CA LEU A 163 11.22 -2.94 13.97
C LEU A 163 11.70 -2.53 15.37
N VAL A 164 11.25 -1.37 15.87
CA VAL A 164 11.60 -0.89 17.22
C VAL A 164 11.04 -1.82 18.30
N PHE A 165 9.81 -2.34 18.11
CA PHE A 165 9.22 -3.35 18.99
C PHE A 165 10.12 -4.60 19.10
N LEU A 166 10.61 -5.11 17.97
CA LEU A 166 11.50 -6.28 17.94
C LEU A 166 12.86 -6.00 18.60
N TYR A 167 13.43 -4.81 18.43
CA TYR A 167 14.70 -4.43 19.07
C TYR A 167 14.60 -4.26 20.58
N ASN A 168 13.42 -3.89 21.09
CA ASN A 168 13.20 -3.84 22.53
C ASN A 168 13.10 -5.25 23.17
N ARG A 169 13.07 -6.32 22.36
CA ARG A 169 13.11 -7.71 22.85
C ARG A 169 14.53 -8.25 22.94
N PRO A 170 14.94 -8.82 24.10
CA PRO A 170 16.19 -9.56 24.17
C PRO A 170 16.13 -10.75 23.20
N ARG A 171 17.17 -10.87 22.36
CA ARG A 171 17.41 -12.08 21.57
C ARG A 171 18.14 -13.08 22.48
N SER A 172 17.83 -14.37 22.39
CA SER A 172 18.52 -15.42 23.18
C SER A 172 20.02 -15.46 22.85
N GLU A 173 20.39 -15.04 21.64
CA GLU A 173 21.77 -14.79 21.19
C GLU A 173 21.79 -13.37 20.60
N ALA A 174 22.44 -12.43 21.29
CA ALA A 174 22.43 -11.02 20.88
C ALA A 174 23.21 -10.83 19.57
N ALA A 175 22.55 -10.34 18.52
CA ALA A 175 23.23 -9.99 17.28
C ALA A 175 23.97 -8.66 17.46
N PRO A 176 25.09 -8.42 16.76
CA PRO A 176 25.88 -7.18 16.85
C PRO A 176 25.04 -5.90 16.62
N GLY A 177 24.04 -5.96 15.75
CA GLY A 177 23.11 -4.86 15.48
C GLY A 177 22.21 -4.50 16.66
N ASP A 178 21.88 -5.48 17.53
CA ASP A 178 21.11 -5.24 18.75
C ASP A 178 21.91 -4.38 19.73
N ALA A 179 23.23 -4.57 19.80
CA ALA A 179 24.13 -3.79 20.65
C ALA A 179 24.24 -2.34 20.19
N VAL A 180 24.17 -2.06 18.87
CA VAL A 180 24.23 -0.69 18.32
C VAL A 180 22.94 0.08 18.60
N MET A 181 21.76 -0.52 18.36
CA MET A 181 20.47 0.13 18.64
C MET A 181 20.18 0.29 20.14
N ARG A 182 20.66 -0.64 20.98
CA ARG A 182 20.50 -0.58 22.44
C ARG A 182 21.62 0.21 23.14
N ARG A 183 22.73 0.51 22.47
CA ARG A 183 23.86 1.26 23.07
C ARG A 183 23.36 2.63 23.54
N GLY A 184 23.30 2.81 24.86
CA GLY A 184 22.94 4.10 25.49
C GLY A 184 21.46 4.49 25.44
N ARG A 185 20.54 3.63 24.95
CA ARG A 185 19.10 3.94 24.91
C ARG A 185 18.32 3.16 25.96
N SER A 186 17.48 3.87 26.73
CA SER A 186 16.63 3.21 27.71
C SER A 186 15.55 2.35 27.03
N PRO A 187 15.23 1.15 27.54
CA PRO A 187 14.13 0.33 27.02
C PRO A 187 12.78 1.06 27.01
N ALA A 188 12.59 2.02 27.92
CA ALA A 188 11.41 2.87 27.96
C ALA A 188 11.31 3.80 26.73
N LEU A 189 12.43 4.41 26.30
CA LEU A 189 12.47 5.25 25.11
C LEU A 189 12.13 4.44 23.86
N LEU A 190 12.69 3.24 23.68
CA LEU A 190 12.39 2.39 22.53
C LEU A 190 10.89 2.01 22.49
N ARG A 191 10.28 1.69 23.64
CA ARG A 191 8.83 1.47 23.71
C ARG A 191 8.05 2.71 23.29
N GLY A 192 8.40 3.88 23.83
CA GLY A 192 7.78 5.15 23.46
C GLY A 192 7.86 5.45 21.97
N LEU A 193 9.01 5.22 21.34
CA LEU A 193 9.21 5.41 19.90
C LEU A 193 8.35 4.46 19.07
N SER A 194 8.24 3.19 19.49
CA SER A 194 7.38 2.21 18.83
C SER A 194 5.91 2.62 18.89
N TYR A 195 5.44 3.04 20.06
CA TYR A 195 4.08 3.53 20.28
C TYR A 195 3.78 4.81 19.47
N ALA A 196 4.71 5.76 19.46
CA ALA A 196 4.58 6.99 18.68
C ALA A 196 4.50 6.70 17.17
N ALA A 197 5.35 5.78 16.67
CA ALA A 197 5.30 5.37 15.28
C ALA A 197 3.96 4.69 14.95
N PHE A 198 3.45 3.78 15.79
CA PHE A 198 2.13 3.19 15.57
C PHE A 198 1.01 4.25 15.53
N PHE A 199 1.05 5.23 16.44
CA PHE A 199 0.07 6.31 16.43
C PHE A 199 0.16 7.16 15.16
N CYS A 200 1.37 7.45 14.66
CA CYS A 200 1.56 8.11 13.36
C CYS A 200 0.95 7.29 12.20
N ALA A 201 1.06 5.97 12.23
CA ALA A 201 0.42 5.11 11.23
C ALA A 201 -1.12 5.23 11.26
N LEU A 202 -1.73 5.25 12.47
CA LEU A 202 -3.18 5.45 12.63
C LEU A 202 -3.64 6.81 12.06
N LEU A 203 -2.82 7.86 12.20
CA LEU A 203 -3.09 9.20 11.61
C LEU A 203 -2.83 9.28 10.09
N SER A 204 -2.35 8.21 9.47
CA SER A 204 -2.02 8.17 8.03
C SER A 204 -3.06 7.40 7.22
N TYR A 205 -3.50 6.23 7.72
CA TYR A 205 -4.42 5.34 7.00
C TYR A 205 -5.08 4.32 7.95
N GLU A 206 -6.36 4.02 7.73
CA GLU A 206 -7.15 3.08 8.53
C GLU A 206 -6.64 1.64 8.49
N GLY A 207 -5.83 1.27 7.49
CA GLY A 207 -5.16 -0.03 7.44
C GLY A 207 -4.27 -0.32 8.65
N ALA A 208 -3.82 0.71 9.37
CA ALA A 208 -3.06 0.57 10.61
C ALA A 208 -3.82 -0.15 11.73
N THR A 209 -5.17 -0.14 11.70
CA THR A 209 -6.02 -0.79 12.71
C THR A 209 -5.79 -2.31 12.83
N ALA A 210 -5.27 -2.96 11.77
CA ALA A 210 -4.90 -4.38 11.78
C ALA A 210 -3.64 -4.69 12.62
N PHE A 211 -2.77 -3.71 12.84
CA PHE A 211 -1.43 -3.95 13.38
C PHE A 211 -1.38 -4.51 14.80
N PRO A 212 -2.21 -4.08 15.78
CA PRO A 212 -2.24 -4.68 17.11
C PRO A 212 -2.58 -6.18 17.06
N PHE A 213 -3.48 -6.59 16.16
CA PHE A 213 -3.86 -7.98 15.95
C PHE A 213 -2.72 -8.80 15.33
N ILE A 214 -2.03 -8.22 14.34
CA ILE A 214 -0.85 -8.84 13.72
C ILE A 214 0.25 -9.05 14.77
N LEU A 215 0.58 -8.02 15.55
CA LEU A 215 1.56 -8.14 16.63
C LEU A 215 1.12 -9.20 17.64
N ALA A 216 -0.15 -9.22 18.06
CA ALA A 216 -0.66 -10.19 19.01
C ALA A 216 -0.57 -11.63 18.46
N ALA A 217 -0.79 -11.83 17.15
CA ALA A 217 -0.61 -13.12 16.51
C ALA A 217 0.86 -13.55 16.50
N PHE A 218 1.79 -12.67 16.14
CA PHE A 218 3.23 -12.97 16.22
C PHE A 218 3.68 -13.29 17.64
N GLU A 219 3.15 -12.57 18.63
CA GLU A 219 3.41 -12.82 20.05
C GLU A 219 2.89 -14.19 20.48
N LEU A 220 1.63 -14.46 20.17
CA LEU A 220 1.00 -15.73 20.48
C LEU A 220 1.79 -16.88 19.87
N LEU A 221 2.26 -16.75 18.63
CA LEU A 221 2.97 -17.79 17.90
C LEU A 221 4.45 -17.95 18.29
N SER A 222 5.10 -16.90 18.82
CA SER A 222 6.54 -16.92 19.15
C SER A 222 6.87 -17.43 20.55
N THR A 223 5.94 -17.38 21.50
CA THR A 223 6.12 -17.98 22.84
C THR A 223 6.11 -19.52 22.74
N GLY A 224 7.16 -20.20 23.23
CA GLY A 224 7.45 -21.63 23.04
C GLY A 224 6.46 -22.65 23.65
N THR A 225 6.95 -23.62 24.42
CA THR A 225 6.20 -24.80 24.93
C THR A 225 5.17 -24.49 26.03
N SER A 226 4.92 -23.21 26.34
CA SER A 226 3.94 -22.77 27.33
C SER A 226 2.51 -23.16 26.94
N PHE A 227 1.68 -23.42 27.95
CA PHE A 227 0.25 -23.72 27.77
C PHE A 227 -0.49 -22.53 27.14
N TRP A 228 -1.52 -22.77 26.32
CA TRP A 228 -2.20 -21.72 25.53
C TRP A 228 -2.66 -20.48 26.32
N PRO A 229 -3.26 -20.59 27.53
CA PRO A 229 -3.66 -19.44 28.34
C PRO A 229 -2.50 -18.51 28.70
N GLU A 230 -1.30 -19.05 28.96
CA GLU A 230 -0.12 -18.25 29.28
C GLU A 230 0.38 -17.48 28.06
N ARG A 231 0.37 -18.14 26.90
CA ARG A 231 0.71 -17.51 25.62
C ARG A 231 -0.23 -16.36 25.30
N ILE A 232 -1.54 -16.56 25.46
CA ILE A 232 -2.56 -15.53 25.26
C ILE A 232 -2.34 -14.37 26.24
N ARG A 233 -2.14 -14.67 27.54
CA ARG A 233 -1.89 -13.64 28.56
C ARG A 233 -0.62 -12.84 28.25
N GLY A 234 0.46 -13.50 27.83
CA GLY A 234 1.72 -12.85 27.45
C GLY A 234 1.58 -11.96 26.22
N ALA A 235 0.89 -12.44 25.19
CA ALA A 235 0.59 -11.68 23.98
C ALA A 235 -0.23 -10.43 24.30
N LEU A 236 -1.35 -10.59 25.02
CA LEU A 236 -2.21 -9.48 25.43
C LEU A 236 -1.47 -8.46 26.28
N LYS A 237 -0.67 -8.90 27.27
CA LYS A 237 0.12 -7.99 28.11
C LYS A 237 1.11 -7.17 27.27
N THR A 238 1.73 -7.80 26.28
CA THR A 238 2.73 -7.14 25.43
C THR A 238 2.10 -6.18 24.43
N THR A 239 0.91 -6.51 23.91
CA THR A 239 0.23 -5.71 22.87
C THR A 239 -0.83 -4.75 23.41
N ALA A 240 -1.19 -4.83 24.69
CA ALA A 240 -2.19 -3.96 25.33
C ALA A 240 -1.97 -2.45 25.06
N PRO A 241 -0.73 -1.89 25.09
CA PRO A 241 -0.53 -0.49 24.76
C PRO A 241 -0.95 -0.11 23.34
N TYR A 242 -0.78 -1.01 22.36
CA TYR A 242 -1.23 -0.77 20.98
C TYR A 242 -2.75 -0.83 20.85
N PHE A 243 -3.41 -1.75 21.56
CA PHE A 243 -4.86 -1.78 21.63
C PHE A 243 -5.43 -0.54 22.31
N LEU A 244 -4.78 -0.03 23.36
CA LEU A 244 -5.17 1.21 24.01
C LEU A 244 -5.05 2.40 23.06
N LEU A 245 -3.95 2.52 22.31
CA LEU A 245 -3.78 3.58 21.31
C LEU A 245 -4.83 3.49 20.19
N LEU A 246 -5.14 2.27 19.74
CA LEU A 246 -6.21 2.05 18.77
C LEU A 246 -7.57 2.50 19.34
N ALA A 247 -7.89 2.14 20.59
CA ALA A 247 -9.13 2.55 21.24
C ALA A 247 -9.23 4.08 21.38
N ILE A 248 -8.13 4.75 21.77
CA ILE A 248 -8.05 6.21 21.85
C ILE A 248 -8.29 6.84 20.46
N TYR A 249 -7.64 6.31 19.42
CA TYR A 249 -7.82 6.77 18.06
C TYR A 249 -9.28 6.62 17.58
N LEU A 250 -9.90 5.46 17.81
CA LEU A 250 -11.29 5.21 17.43
C LEU A 250 -12.26 6.11 18.21
N ALA A 251 -12.02 6.33 19.50
CA ALA A 251 -12.81 7.25 20.32
C ALA A 251 -12.71 8.69 19.79
N TRP A 252 -11.49 9.15 19.49
CA TRP A 252 -11.27 10.47 18.91
C TRP A 252 -11.95 10.61 17.54
N TRP A 253 -11.82 9.60 16.69
CA TRP A 253 -12.46 9.55 15.38
C TRP A 253 -14.00 9.62 15.51
N MET A 254 -14.61 8.88 16.44
CA MET A 254 -16.05 8.95 16.69
C MET A 254 -16.52 10.34 17.11
N VAL A 255 -15.73 11.06 17.92
CA VAL A 255 -16.01 12.45 18.31
C VAL A 255 -15.93 13.39 17.11
N LEU A 256 -14.89 13.27 16.28
CA LEU A 256 -14.67 14.12 15.11
C LEU A 256 -15.77 13.97 14.05
N PHE A 257 -16.21 12.74 13.78
CA PHE A 257 -17.20 12.45 12.74
C PHE A 257 -18.63 12.34 13.28
N ARG A 258 -18.88 12.58 14.57
CA ARG A 258 -20.21 12.44 15.20
C ARG A 258 -20.91 11.12 14.84
N GLY A 259 -20.14 10.04 14.70
CA GLY A 259 -20.64 8.72 14.32
C GLY A 259 -20.95 8.51 12.83
N SER A 260 -20.68 9.45 11.93
CA SER A 260 -20.83 9.22 10.48
C SER A 260 -19.65 8.39 9.94
N VAL A 261 -19.92 7.15 9.52
CA VAL A 261 -18.86 6.23 9.07
C VAL A 261 -18.62 6.31 7.57
N GLY A 262 -17.54 7.00 7.19
CA GLY A 262 -16.90 6.92 5.86
C GLY A 262 -17.80 7.19 4.66
N GLY A 263 -17.26 6.99 3.46
CA GLY A 263 -17.98 7.06 2.18
C GLY A 263 -17.85 5.78 1.35
N TYR A 264 -17.51 4.65 1.99
CA TYR A 264 -17.41 3.36 1.31
C TYR A 264 -18.75 2.64 1.32
N ASP A 265 -19.08 2.02 0.19
CA ASP A 265 -20.17 1.05 0.13
C ASP A 265 -19.75 -0.21 0.89
N LEU A 266 -20.46 -0.51 1.97
CA LEU A 266 -20.19 -1.66 2.83
C LEU A 266 -21.15 -2.80 2.51
N ASP A 267 -20.62 -4.01 2.32
CA ASP A 267 -21.39 -5.25 2.23
C ASP A 267 -21.05 -6.14 3.44
N LEU A 268 -21.89 -6.07 4.46
CA LEU A 268 -21.77 -6.85 5.69
C LEU A 268 -22.34 -8.27 5.56
N SER A 269 -22.82 -8.67 4.38
CA SER A 269 -23.31 -10.03 4.19
C SER A 269 -22.16 -11.03 4.19
N VAL A 270 -22.39 -12.21 4.78
CA VAL A 270 -21.38 -13.29 4.79
C VAL A 270 -20.98 -13.68 3.36
N GLY A 271 -21.93 -13.69 2.43
CA GLY A 271 -21.67 -13.98 1.02
C GLY A 271 -20.83 -12.91 0.31
N GLY A 272 -21.09 -11.63 0.59
CA GLY A 272 -20.30 -10.50 0.10
C GLY A 272 -18.86 -10.53 0.61
N MET A 273 -18.70 -10.64 1.94
CA MET A 273 -17.39 -10.77 2.58
C MET A 273 -16.61 -11.99 2.05
N ALA A 274 -17.26 -13.15 1.89
CA ALA A 274 -16.60 -14.34 1.32
C ALA A 274 -16.15 -14.12 -0.14
N ARG A 275 -16.97 -13.44 -0.95
CA ARG A 275 -16.64 -13.11 -2.34
C ARG A 275 -15.47 -12.15 -2.43
N ASP A 276 -15.44 -11.11 -1.61
CA ASP A 276 -14.33 -10.14 -1.61
C ASP A 276 -13.07 -10.75 -1.00
N PHE A 277 -13.18 -11.64 -0.03
CA PHE A 277 -12.07 -12.45 0.47
C PHE A 277 -11.48 -13.38 -0.60
N TYR A 278 -12.33 -14.02 -1.42
CA TYR A 278 -11.89 -14.80 -2.57
C TYR A 278 -11.20 -13.92 -3.62
N ARG A 279 -11.75 -12.74 -3.93
CA ARG A 279 -11.13 -11.78 -4.86
C ARG A 279 -9.79 -11.28 -4.35
N MET A 280 -9.66 -11.01 -3.05
CA MET A 280 -8.39 -10.65 -2.42
C MET A 280 -7.36 -11.73 -2.71
N HIS A 281 -7.68 -12.98 -2.37
CA HIS A 281 -6.81 -14.11 -2.67
C HIS A 281 -6.45 -14.06 -4.14
N TYR A 282 -7.46 -14.10 -5.03
CA TYR A 282 -7.37 -14.13 -6.50
C TYR A 282 -6.41 -13.10 -7.12
N ARG A 283 -6.32 -11.91 -6.51
CA ARG A 283 -5.42 -10.85 -6.99
C ARG A 283 -4.05 -10.88 -6.33
N LEU A 284 -3.93 -11.26 -5.05
CA LEU A 284 -2.64 -11.37 -4.38
C LEU A 284 -1.71 -12.38 -5.08
N PHE A 285 -2.17 -13.60 -5.34
CA PHE A 285 -1.42 -14.58 -6.15
C PHE A 285 -1.63 -14.42 -7.67
N HIS A 286 -2.05 -13.25 -8.15
CA HIS A 286 -2.06 -12.88 -9.58
C HIS A 286 -2.69 -13.93 -10.50
N HIS A 287 -3.89 -14.39 -10.17
CA HIS A 287 -4.68 -15.33 -11.00
C HIS A 287 -4.12 -16.77 -11.13
N ILE A 288 -3.01 -17.12 -10.48
CA ILE A 288 -2.39 -18.47 -10.53
C ILE A 288 -3.09 -19.46 -9.55
N GLN A 289 -4.37 -19.24 -9.22
CA GLN A 289 -4.87 -19.54 -7.87
C GLN A 289 -5.63 -20.83 -7.70
N HIS A 290 -6.04 -21.48 -8.78
CA HIS A 290 -6.84 -22.69 -8.63
C HIS A 290 -6.08 -23.81 -7.88
N TRP A 291 -4.75 -23.69 -7.71
CA TRP A 291 -3.91 -24.66 -7.02
C TRP A 291 -2.98 -24.09 -5.94
N LEU A 292 -2.67 -22.78 -5.94
CA LEU A 292 -1.66 -22.21 -5.03
C LEU A 292 -2.12 -21.97 -3.59
N GLY A 293 -3.40 -21.66 -3.34
CA GLY A 293 -3.88 -21.38 -1.97
C GLY A 293 -3.89 -22.64 -1.07
N LEU A 294 -4.31 -23.77 -1.62
CA LEU A 294 -4.23 -25.06 -0.92
C LEU A 294 -2.77 -25.53 -0.82
N ALA A 295 -1.97 -25.39 -1.89
CA ALA A 295 -0.54 -25.66 -1.83
C ALA A 295 0.18 -24.78 -0.80
N TYR A 296 -0.26 -23.53 -0.61
CA TYR A 296 0.23 -22.59 0.40
C TYR A 296 -0.02 -23.12 1.81
N LEU A 297 -1.27 -23.53 2.10
CA LEU A 297 -1.63 -24.14 3.38
C LEU A 297 -0.93 -25.48 3.61
N LEU A 298 -0.81 -26.33 2.58
CA LEU A 298 -0.14 -27.62 2.67
C LEU A 298 1.38 -27.47 2.88
N ALA A 299 2.03 -26.55 2.18
CA ALA A 299 3.44 -26.24 2.38
C ALA A 299 3.68 -25.58 3.74
N ALA A 300 2.76 -24.74 4.22
CA ALA A 300 2.79 -24.23 5.59
C ALA A 300 2.73 -25.39 6.60
N CYS A 301 1.73 -26.27 6.50
CA CYS A 301 1.59 -27.43 7.38
C CYS A 301 2.82 -28.37 7.30
N TRP A 302 3.39 -28.55 6.11
CA TRP A 302 4.58 -29.37 5.91
C TRP A 302 5.82 -28.79 6.59
N VAL A 303 6.11 -27.49 6.40
CA VAL A 303 7.22 -26.80 7.08
C VAL A 303 7.01 -26.78 8.59
N TRP A 304 5.78 -26.52 9.05
CA TRP A 304 5.40 -26.59 10.46
C TRP A 304 5.69 -27.98 11.07
N SER A 305 5.44 -29.06 10.31
CA SER A 305 5.70 -30.43 10.76
C SER A 305 7.19 -30.79 10.83
N ARG A 306 8.05 -30.15 10.01
CA ARG A 306 9.47 -30.50 9.84
C ARG A 306 10.42 -29.62 10.64
N ARG A 307 10.11 -28.33 10.85
CA ARG A 307 10.98 -27.36 11.53
C ARG A 307 10.20 -26.47 12.48
N ARG A 308 9.95 -26.97 13.69
CA ARG A 308 9.26 -26.23 14.77
C ARG A 308 9.87 -24.86 15.09
N GLN A 309 11.16 -24.65 14.81
CA GLN A 309 11.84 -23.37 14.99
C GLN A 309 11.38 -22.26 14.02
N LEU A 310 10.86 -22.61 12.82
CA LEU A 310 10.35 -21.65 11.83
C LEU A 310 8.82 -21.52 11.85
N ALA A 311 8.13 -22.37 12.61
CA ALA A 311 6.69 -22.34 12.77
C ALA A 311 6.12 -20.95 13.17
N PRO A 312 6.76 -20.18 14.07
CA PRO A 312 6.28 -18.84 14.42
C PRO A 312 6.31 -17.85 13.25
N LEU A 313 7.37 -17.88 12.44
CA LEU A 313 7.53 -17.03 11.25
C LEU A 313 6.47 -17.35 10.20
N LEU A 314 6.26 -18.64 9.97
CA LEU A 314 5.29 -19.12 9.00
C LEU A 314 3.85 -18.83 9.44
N GLY A 315 3.49 -19.11 10.69
CA GLY A 315 2.18 -18.76 11.23
C GLY A 315 1.95 -17.25 11.22
N GLY A 316 3.00 -16.47 11.47
CA GLY A 316 2.98 -15.02 11.33
C GLY A 316 2.76 -14.53 9.89
N ALA A 317 3.32 -15.23 8.89
CA ALA A 317 3.06 -14.97 7.47
C ALA A 317 1.59 -15.18 7.11
N VAL A 318 0.98 -16.26 7.62
CA VAL A 318 -0.46 -16.52 7.47
C VAL A 318 -1.28 -15.42 8.16
N ALA A 319 -0.91 -15.07 9.39
CA ALA A 319 -1.58 -14.00 10.14
C ALA A 319 -1.52 -12.65 9.39
N LEU A 320 -0.36 -12.27 8.82
CA LEU A 320 -0.23 -11.07 8.00
C LEU A 320 -1.13 -11.08 6.78
N LEU A 321 -1.17 -12.21 6.05
CA LEU A 321 -2.00 -12.35 4.86
C LEU A 321 -3.48 -12.09 5.18
N TRP A 322 -3.99 -12.62 6.29
CA TRP A 322 -5.41 -12.59 6.62
C TRP A 322 -5.79 -11.34 7.44
N LEU A 323 -5.06 -11.06 8.52
CA LEU A 323 -5.33 -9.91 9.39
C LEU A 323 -5.02 -8.60 8.69
N GLY A 324 -4.07 -8.57 7.74
CA GLY A 324 -3.74 -7.38 6.98
C GLY A 324 -4.88 -6.84 6.12
N TYR A 325 -5.85 -7.68 5.78
CA TYR A 325 -7.04 -7.31 5.02
C TYR A 325 -8.27 -7.05 5.87
N LEU A 326 -8.23 -7.41 7.16
CA LEU A 326 -9.39 -7.31 8.06
C LEU A 326 -10.08 -5.94 8.04
N PRO A 327 -9.37 -4.79 7.98
CA PRO A 327 -10.02 -3.48 7.92
C PRO A 327 -10.88 -3.25 6.67
N PHE A 328 -10.68 -4.04 5.61
CA PHE A 328 -11.32 -3.88 4.30
C PHE A 328 -12.26 -5.04 3.96
N VAL A 329 -12.46 -6.00 4.86
CA VAL A 329 -13.25 -7.22 4.58
C VAL A 329 -14.69 -6.93 4.16
N ALA A 330 -15.25 -5.85 4.67
CA ALA A 330 -16.62 -5.42 4.39
C ALA A 330 -16.72 -4.34 3.29
N VAL A 331 -15.59 -3.87 2.74
CA VAL A 331 -15.62 -2.85 1.68
C VAL A 331 -15.96 -3.54 0.37
N HIS A 332 -17.08 -3.13 -0.24
CA HIS A 332 -17.57 -3.75 -1.46
C HIS A 332 -16.58 -3.55 -2.62
N GLY A 333 -16.10 -4.65 -3.17
CA GLY A 333 -15.21 -4.65 -4.34
C GLY A 333 -13.74 -4.53 -3.95
N PHE A 334 -13.04 -5.67 -4.04
CA PHE A 334 -11.60 -5.70 -3.83
C PHE A 334 -10.82 -4.93 -4.92
N ALA A 335 -9.94 -4.03 -4.48
CA ALA A 335 -8.88 -3.43 -5.28
C ALA A 335 -7.51 -3.81 -4.70
N ASP A 336 -6.51 -4.01 -5.57
CA ASP A 336 -5.16 -4.51 -5.21
C ASP A 336 -4.53 -3.73 -4.05
N ARG A 337 -4.84 -2.44 -3.96
CA ARG A 337 -4.44 -1.55 -2.87
C ARG A 337 -4.75 -2.14 -1.48
N PHE A 338 -5.91 -2.75 -1.26
CA PHE A 338 -6.29 -3.25 0.07
C PHE A 338 -5.39 -4.40 0.56
N GLY A 339 -4.67 -5.06 -0.36
CA GLY A 339 -3.74 -6.13 -0.03
C GLY A 339 -2.35 -5.66 0.43
N PHE A 340 -2.06 -4.36 0.54
CA PHE A 340 -0.69 -3.85 0.73
C PHE A 340 0.03 -4.45 1.96
N LEU A 341 -0.68 -4.65 3.07
CA LEU A 341 -0.15 -5.30 4.27
C LEU A 341 -0.10 -6.83 4.12
N SER A 342 -1.11 -7.42 3.48
CA SER A 342 -1.19 -8.85 3.20
C SER A 342 -0.08 -9.38 2.27
N VAL A 343 0.41 -8.56 1.33
CA VAL A 343 1.54 -8.90 0.45
C VAL A 343 2.81 -9.25 1.24
N ILE A 344 3.01 -8.67 2.42
CA ILE A 344 4.13 -9.02 3.32
C ILE A 344 4.05 -10.51 3.69
N GLY A 345 2.86 -11.01 4.02
CA GLY A 345 2.63 -12.42 4.34
C GLY A 345 2.88 -13.35 3.16
N VAL A 346 2.48 -12.95 1.95
CA VAL A 346 2.76 -13.71 0.71
C VAL A 346 4.26 -13.80 0.47
N ALA A 347 4.97 -12.66 0.51
CA ALA A 347 6.39 -12.60 0.23
C ALA A 347 7.23 -13.36 1.27
N LEU A 348 6.88 -13.21 2.56
CA LEU A 348 7.50 -13.94 3.67
C LEU A 348 7.32 -15.45 3.49
N PHE A 349 6.10 -15.89 3.18
CA PHE A 349 5.81 -17.30 2.95
C PHE A 349 6.63 -17.88 1.79
N LEU A 350 6.58 -17.25 0.60
CA LEU A 350 7.30 -17.75 -0.58
C LEU A 350 8.80 -17.87 -0.31
N SER A 351 9.37 -16.86 0.36
CA SER A 351 10.77 -16.88 0.72
C SER A 351 11.12 -17.98 1.73
N LEU A 352 10.24 -18.25 2.70
CA LEU A 352 10.40 -19.36 3.64
C LEU A 352 10.32 -20.70 2.92
N SER A 353 9.34 -20.90 2.03
CA SER A 353 9.20 -22.13 1.25
C SER A 353 10.43 -22.41 0.39
N VAL A 354 10.97 -21.40 -0.30
CA VAL A 354 12.19 -21.54 -1.12
C VAL A 354 13.40 -21.86 -0.24
N SER A 355 13.56 -21.17 0.90
CA SER A 355 14.64 -21.44 1.86
C SER A 355 14.55 -22.87 2.42
N GLU A 356 13.35 -23.39 2.64
CA GLU A 356 13.16 -24.74 3.14
C GLU A 356 13.51 -25.80 2.10
N ILE A 357 13.09 -25.62 0.84
CA ILE A 357 13.49 -26.51 -0.28
C ILE A 357 15.02 -26.55 -0.40
N ALA A 358 15.70 -25.40 -0.26
CA ALA A 358 17.15 -25.34 -0.28
C ALA A 358 17.81 -26.14 0.85
N SER A 359 17.16 -26.21 2.02
CA SER A 359 17.70 -26.85 3.22
C SER A 359 17.31 -28.32 3.42
N ALA A 360 16.22 -28.77 2.78
CA ALA A 360 15.67 -30.13 2.92
C ALA A 360 16.43 -31.18 2.11
N ASN A 361 17.16 -30.76 1.07
CA ASN A 361 17.89 -31.68 0.21
C ASN A 361 19.23 -32.12 0.83
N ARG A 362 19.21 -33.29 1.49
CA ARG A 362 20.40 -34.10 1.83
C ARG A 362 21.01 -34.84 0.63
N LEU A 363 20.48 -34.65 -0.59
CA LEU A 363 21.03 -35.24 -1.80
C LEU A 363 22.31 -34.50 -2.21
N GLN A 364 23.40 -35.24 -2.32
CA GLN A 364 24.78 -34.81 -2.60
C GLN A 364 25.01 -34.07 -3.95
N PHE A 365 23.97 -33.57 -4.62
CA PHE A 365 24.05 -33.00 -5.96
C PHE A 365 23.84 -31.48 -5.98
N ARG A 366 24.66 -30.80 -6.78
CA ARG A 366 24.60 -29.35 -7.11
C ARG A 366 23.19 -28.86 -7.50
N LEU A 367 22.31 -29.76 -7.96
CA LEU A 367 20.90 -29.50 -8.28
C LEU A 367 20.06 -29.01 -7.09
N ALA A 368 20.43 -29.36 -5.85
CA ALA A 368 19.71 -28.97 -4.64
C ALA A 368 19.69 -27.45 -4.38
N ALA A 369 20.73 -26.73 -4.81
CA ALA A 369 20.80 -25.26 -4.73
C ALA A 369 20.21 -24.57 -5.98
N ILE A 370 20.22 -25.26 -7.13
CA ILE A 370 19.76 -24.71 -8.41
C ILE A 370 18.24 -24.53 -8.41
N LEU A 371 17.48 -25.51 -7.93
CA LEU A 371 16.01 -25.44 -7.97
C LEU A 371 15.42 -24.26 -7.17
N PRO A 372 15.80 -24.01 -5.90
CA PRO A 372 15.37 -22.82 -5.15
C PRO A 372 15.73 -21.50 -5.86
N ALA A 373 16.93 -21.42 -6.42
CA ALA A 373 17.39 -20.23 -7.15
C ALA A 373 16.56 -20.01 -8.44
N LEU A 374 16.28 -21.08 -9.20
CA LEU A 374 15.41 -21.01 -10.39
C LEU A 374 13.99 -20.60 -10.03
N LEU A 375 13.42 -21.14 -8.95
CA LEU A 375 12.09 -20.74 -8.47
C LEU A 375 12.05 -19.26 -8.08
N MET A 376 13.08 -18.78 -7.35
CA MET A 376 13.19 -17.37 -6.98
C MET A 376 13.33 -16.48 -8.22
N LEU A 377 14.16 -16.86 -9.19
CA LEU A 377 14.31 -16.15 -10.46
C LEU A 377 13.00 -16.11 -11.25
N LEU A 378 12.24 -17.20 -11.26
CA LEU A 378 10.93 -17.27 -11.91
C LEU A 378 9.92 -16.32 -11.23
N PHE A 379 9.87 -16.30 -9.90
CA PHE A 379 9.01 -15.36 -9.16
C PHE A 379 9.41 -13.91 -9.42
N VAL A 380 10.71 -13.59 -9.35
CA VAL A 380 11.22 -12.23 -9.60
C VAL A 380 10.94 -11.80 -11.05
N GLY A 381 11.19 -12.66 -12.03
CA GLY A 381 10.91 -12.39 -13.44
C GLY A 381 9.43 -12.16 -13.70
N TYR A 382 8.57 -13.04 -13.18
CA TYR A 382 7.12 -12.90 -13.30
C TYR A 382 6.60 -11.64 -12.63
N TYR A 383 7.05 -11.33 -11.41
CA TYR A 383 6.63 -10.12 -10.70
C TYR A 383 7.11 -8.85 -11.38
N THR A 384 8.35 -8.80 -11.85
CA THR A 384 8.90 -7.65 -12.57
C THR A 384 8.11 -7.40 -13.87
N GLN A 385 7.85 -8.45 -14.65
CA GLN A 385 7.07 -8.34 -15.89
C GLN A 385 5.64 -7.87 -15.62
N SER A 386 4.97 -8.46 -14.63
CA SER A 386 3.60 -8.12 -14.25
C SER A 386 3.51 -6.69 -13.71
N THR A 387 4.44 -6.28 -12.85
CA THR A 387 4.53 -4.91 -12.32
C THR A 387 4.78 -3.91 -13.45
N GLY A 388 5.69 -4.22 -14.37
CA GLY A 388 5.94 -3.38 -15.55
C GLY A 388 4.70 -3.22 -16.44
N ARG A 389 3.90 -4.28 -16.63
CA ARG A 389 2.62 -4.19 -17.34
C ARG A 389 1.62 -3.29 -16.62
N ARG A 390 1.49 -3.45 -15.31
CA ARG A 390 0.60 -2.60 -14.49
C ARG A 390 1.04 -1.13 -14.56
N LEU A 391 2.33 -0.84 -14.48
CA LEU A 391 2.84 0.54 -14.58
C LEU A 391 2.51 1.16 -15.94
N ARG A 392 2.59 0.40 -17.04
CA ARG A 392 2.16 0.88 -18.36
C ARG A 392 0.66 1.21 -18.40
N GLU A 393 -0.21 0.37 -17.82
CA GLU A 393 -1.64 0.67 -17.71
C GLU A 393 -1.90 2.01 -16.99
N TRP A 394 -1.12 2.31 -15.94
CA TRP A 394 -1.21 3.59 -15.22
C TRP A 394 -0.67 4.77 -16.02
N GLN A 395 0.39 4.59 -16.81
CA GLN A 395 0.90 5.62 -17.71
C GLN A 395 -0.09 5.95 -18.83
N GLU A 396 -0.68 4.93 -19.45
CA GLU A 396 -1.70 5.08 -20.48
C GLU A 396 -2.95 5.78 -19.92
N ALA A 397 -3.38 5.41 -18.71
CA ALA A 397 -4.47 6.10 -18.01
C ALA A 397 -4.15 7.59 -17.76
N GLY A 398 -2.91 7.88 -17.37
CA GLY A 398 -2.40 9.25 -17.19
C GLY A 398 -2.48 10.06 -18.48
N GLN A 399 -1.95 9.50 -19.57
CA GLN A 399 -1.98 10.13 -20.89
C GLN A 399 -3.41 10.34 -21.39
N MET A 400 -4.30 9.39 -21.14
CA MET A 400 -5.72 9.51 -21.46
C MET A 400 -6.37 10.67 -20.70
N ALA A 401 -6.14 10.78 -19.39
CA ALA A 401 -6.66 11.87 -18.57
C ALA A 401 -6.17 13.24 -19.06
N ASP A 402 -4.86 13.37 -19.34
CA ASP A 402 -4.27 14.59 -19.85
C ASP A 402 -4.81 14.97 -21.25
N SER A 403 -4.91 13.99 -22.15
CA SER A 403 -5.43 14.18 -23.51
C SER A 403 -6.86 14.71 -23.51
N MET A 404 -7.72 14.18 -22.63
CA MET A 404 -9.09 14.66 -22.46
C MET A 404 -9.15 16.14 -22.07
N LEU A 405 -8.34 16.55 -21.10
CA LEU A 405 -8.29 17.94 -20.62
C LEU A 405 -7.67 18.87 -21.67
N THR A 406 -6.65 18.39 -22.39
CA THR A 406 -6.02 19.10 -23.50
C THR A 406 -7.00 19.32 -24.65
N GLY A 407 -7.76 18.29 -25.03
CA GLY A 407 -8.80 18.39 -26.05
C GLY A 407 -9.95 19.30 -25.64
N LEU A 408 -10.37 19.25 -24.37
CA LEU A 408 -11.37 20.17 -23.83
C LEU A 408 -10.90 21.63 -23.95
N LYS A 409 -9.64 21.91 -23.58
CA LYS A 409 -9.03 23.25 -23.69
C LYS A 409 -8.87 23.72 -25.14
N ALA A 410 -8.59 22.80 -26.06
CA ALA A 410 -8.53 23.10 -27.49
C ALA A 410 -9.92 23.42 -28.07
N LEU A 411 -10.96 22.69 -27.63
CA LEU A 411 -12.34 22.89 -28.06
C LEU A 411 -12.94 24.18 -27.50
N HIS A 412 -12.68 24.47 -26.23
CA HIS A 412 -13.08 25.70 -25.53
C HIS A 412 -11.87 26.32 -24.83
N PRO A 413 -11.17 27.29 -25.45
CA PRO A 413 -10.02 27.96 -24.83
C PRO A 413 -10.36 28.68 -23.52
N SER A 414 -11.59 29.16 -23.38
CA SER A 414 -12.12 29.78 -22.16
C SER A 414 -13.63 29.52 -22.06
N PHE A 415 -14.18 29.61 -20.85
CA PHE A 415 -15.62 29.62 -20.65
C PHE A 415 -16.04 30.96 -20.02
N PRO A 416 -17.31 31.38 -20.21
CA PRO A 416 -17.87 32.47 -19.43
C PRO A 416 -17.72 32.24 -17.92
N PRO A 417 -17.61 33.30 -17.09
CA PRO A 417 -17.68 33.18 -15.64
C PRO A 417 -18.92 32.41 -15.20
N ASP A 418 -18.78 31.59 -14.16
CA ASP A 418 -19.89 30.81 -13.59
C ASP A 418 -20.58 29.85 -14.57
N ALA A 419 -19.88 29.43 -15.62
CA ALA A 419 -20.38 28.40 -16.52
C ALA A 419 -20.68 27.07 -15.77
N THR A 420 -21.78 26.43 -16.16
CA THR A 420 -22.13 25.07 -15.75
C THR A 420 -21.65 24.09 -16.80
N LEU A 421 -20.86 23.09 -16.39
CA LEU A 421 -20.33 22.06 -17.27
C LEU A 421 -20.90 20.69 -16.91
N VAL A 422 -21.30 19.93 -17.93
CA VAL A 422 -21.82 18.56 -17.77
C VAL A 422 -21.00 17.62 -18.66
N PHE A 423 -20.41 16.59 -18.06
CA PHE A 423 -19.62 15.58 -18.76
C PHE A 423 -20.30 14.21 -18.69
N ASP A 424 -20.50 13.61 -19.86
CA ASP A 424 -21.10 12.29 -20.03
C ASP A 424 -20.04 11.28 -20.53
N GLN A 425 -20.26 10.02 -20.18
CA GLN A 425 -19.42 8.88 -20.54
C GLN A 425 -17.96 8.99 -20.07
N VAL A 426 -17.72 9.69 -18.95
CA VAL A 426 -16.37 9.89 -18.43
C VAL A 426 -15.81 8.55 -17.96
N PRO A 427 -14.65 8.10 -18.48
CA PRO A 427 -14.09 6.82 -18.08
C PRO A 427 -13.57 6.91 -16.64
N ALA A 428 -14.07 6.02 -15.79
CA ALA A 428 -13.57 5.86 -14.44
C ALA A 428 -12.22 5.11 -14.41
N MET A 429 -12.03 4.16 -15.33
CA MET A 429 -10.88 3.25 -15.36
C MET A 429 -10.33 3.11 -16.79
N HIS A 430 -9.04 2.82 -16.90
CA HIS A 430 -8.41 2.24 -18.08
C HIS A 430 -7.69 0.96 -17.64
N GLY A 431 -8.19 -0.20 -18.07
CA GLY A 431 -7.76 -1.48 -17.48
C GLY A 431 -7.98 -1.50 -15.97
N ASN A 432 -6.90 -1.57 -15.20
CA ASN A 432 -6.94 -1.53 -13.72
C ASN A 432 -6.43 -0.22 -13.12
N ALA A 433 -6.14 0.77 -13.96
CA ALA A 433 -5.69 2.09 -13.53
C ALA A 433 -6.85 3.09 -13.48
N TYR A 434 -6.79 4.02 -12.53
CA TYR A 434 -7.79 5.09 -12.40
C TYR A 434 -7.58 6.15 -13.47
N VAL A 435 -8.68 6.63 -14.06
CA VAL A 435 -8.70 7.82 -14.92
C VAL A 435 -9.44 8.93 -14.17
N PHE A 436 -10.78 8.92 -14.18
CA PHE A 436 -11.62 9.84 -13.40
C PHE A 436 -12.75 9.12 -12.64
N PRO A 437 -12.46 8.14 -11.76
CA PRO A 437 -13.48 7.66 -10.81
C PRO A 437 -13.86 8.79 -9.83
N THR A 438 -12.90 9.68 -9.57
CA THR A 438 -13.01 10.93 -8.84
C THR A 438 -12.15 12.00 -9.50
N GLY A 439 -12.25 13.24 -9.05
CA GLY A 439 -11.25 14.27 -9.33
C GLY A 439 -11.38 15.02 -10.66
N LEU A 440 -12.31 14.65 -11.55
CA LEU A 440 -12.54 15.41 -12.80
C LEU A 440 -12.81 16.90 -12.54
N ARG A 441 -13.56 17.23 -11.48
CA ARG A 441 -13.82 18.62 -11.08
C ARG A 441 -12.55 19.41 -10.80
N ALA A 442 -11.61 18.82 -10.04
CA ALA A 442 -10.33 19.45 -9.77
C ALA A 442 -9.47 19.53 -11.03
N ALA A 443 -9.49 18.49 -11.86
CA ALA A 443 -8.74 18.43 -13.11
C ALA A 443 -9.16 19.52 -14.12
N VAL A 444 -10.46 19.77 -14.25
CA VAL A 444 -10.98 20.86 -15.10
C VAL A 444 -10.60 22.21 -14.50
N ARG A 445 -10.75 22.39 -13.19
CA ARG A 445 -10.36 23.64 -12.51
C ARG A 445 -8.88 23.96 -12.67
N SER A 446 -8.00 22.96 -12.52
CA SER A 446 -6.55 23.14 -12.67
C SER A 446 -6.15 23.53 -14.11
N ARG A 447 -6.95 23.16 -15.12
CA ARG A 447 -6.68 23.49 -16.53
C ARG A 447 -7.13 24.89 -16.95
N TYR A 448 -8.14 25.45 -16.27
CA TYR A 448 -8.76 26.72 -16.65
C TYR A 448 -8.50 27.87 -15.68
N SER A 449 -7.98 27.60 -14.48
CA SER A 449 -7.66 28.62 -13.45
C SER A 449 -8.82 29.59 -13.18
N GLN A 450 -10.07 29.10 -13.26
CA GLN A 450 -11.28 29.90 -13.06
C GLN A 450 -12.32 29.13 -12.24
N ASN A 451 -13.25 29.87 -11.66
CA ASN A 451 -14.38 29.29 -10.93
C ASN A 451 -15.51 28.92 -11.89
N PHE A 452 -16.08 27.75 -11.65
CA PHE A 452 -17.27 27.25 -12.35
C PHE A 452 -18.40 27.12 -11.34
N ARG A 453 -19.62 27.52 -11.73
CA ARG A 453 -20.80 27.41 -10.87
C ARG A 453 -21.05 25.95 -10.48
N GLN A 454 -20.99 25.06 -11.47
CA GLN A 454 -21.16 23.63 -11.25
C GLN A 454 -20.43 22.81 -12.32
N ILE A 455 -19.79 21.72 -11.90
CA ILE A 455 -19.23 20.70 -12.79
C ILE A 455 -19.85 19.35 -12.39
N SER A 456 -20.69 18.81 -13.26
CA SER A 456 -21.34 17.51 -13.08
C SER A 456 -20.73 16.51 -14.05
N TYR A 457 -20.53 15.26 -13.61
CA TYR A 457 -20.02 14.22 -14.47
C TYR A 457 -20.51 12.84 -14.07
N TYR A 458 -20.61 11.95 -15.05
CA TYR A 458 -21.15 10.61 -14.89
C TYR A 458 -20.28 9.58 -15.59
N SER A 459 -20.10 8.41 -14.95
CA SER A 459 -19.37 7.28 -15.52
C SER A 459 -20.31 6.36 -16.31
N THR A 460 -19.73 5.65 -17.28
CA THR A 460 -20.36 5.14 -18.50
C THR A 460 -21.43 4.04 -18.37
N ALA A 461 -22.04 3.76 -17.22
CA ALA A 461 -23.00 2.64 -17.12
C ALA A 461 -24.23 2.80 -16.21
N LEU A 462 -24.21 3.68 -15.19
CA LEU A 462 -25.24 3.63 -14.13
C LEU A 462 -26.28 4.76 -14.16
N GLU A 463 -26.14 5.75 -15.04
CA GLU A 463 -27.05 6.92 -15.08
C GLU A 463 -27.64 7.22 -16.46
N ALA A 464 -27.66 6.24 -17.38
CA ALA A 464 -28.31 6.39 -18.69
C ALA A 464 -29.81 6.75 -18.58
N SER A 465 -30.48 6.38 -17.47
CA SER A 465 -31.88 6.75 -17.21
C SER A 465 -32.10 8.24 -16.91
N ARG A 466 -31.03 9.02 -16.66
CA ARG A 466 -31.09 10.47 -16.39
C ARG A 466 -30.71 11.34 -17.58
N GLU A 467 -30.34 10.77 -18.72
CA GLU A 467 -29.90 11.50 -19.92
C GLU A 467 -30.92 12.55 -20.40
N ASN A 468 -32.22 12.27 -20.25
CA ASN A 468 -33.28 13.22 -20.59
C ASN A 468 -33.46 14.34 -19.55
N GLU A 469 -33.19 14.11 -18.26
CA GLU A 469 -33.12 15.19 -17.26
C GLU A 469 -31.87 16.06 -17.48
N MET A 470 -30.77 15.48 -17.99
CA MET A 470 -29.50 16.17 -18.23
C MET A 470 -29.61 17.26 -19.29
N LEU A 471 -30.24 16.98 -20.43
CA LEU A 471 -30.39 17.94 -21.54
C LEU A 471 -31.41 19.07 -21.24
N GLN A 472 -32.16 18.96 -20.14
CA GLN A 472 -33.21 19.91 -19.78
C GLN A 472 -32.80 20.90 -18.67
N ARG A 473 -31.63 20.74 -18.04
CA ARG A 473 -31.21 21.62 -16.93
C ARG A 473 -30.37 22.80 -17.39
N GLU A 474 -30.97 23.99 -17.34
CA GLU A 474 -30.35 25.33 -17.38
C GLU A 474 -29.37 25.57 -18.56
N PRO A 475 -28.90 26.80 -18.83
CA PRO A 475 -27.82 26.98 -19.80
C PRO A 475 -26.54 26.30 -19.30
N ALA A 476 -26.20 25.14 -19.87
CA ALA A 476 -25.00 24.36 -19.55
C ALA A 476 -24.24 23.93 -20.83
N PHE A 477 -22.93 23.80 -20.72
CA PHE A 477 -22.08 23.22 -21.77
C PHE A 477 -22.01 21.71 -21.57
N HIS A 478 -22.45 20.95 -22.59
CA HIS A 478 -22.52 19.49 -22.54
C HIS A 478 -21.38 18.86 -23.32
N PHE A 479 -20.63 17.99 -22.66
CA PHE A 479 -19.53 17.24 -23.26
C PHE A 479 -19.78 15.75 -23.14
N ARG A 480 -19.49 15.00 -24.21
CA ARG A 480 -19.48 13.53 -24.20
C ARG A 480 -18.10 13.03 -24.54
N TYR A 481 -17.58 12.09 -23.75
CA TYR A 481 -16.36 11.38 -24.12
C TYR A 481 -16.65 10.39 -25.25
N LEU A 482 -15.82 10.37 -26.28
CA LEU A 482 -15.88 9.38 -27.36
C LEU A 482 -14.65 8.46 -27.26
N PRO A 483 -14.81 7.18 -26.88
CA PRO A 483 -13.70 6.23 -26.75
C PRO A 483 -12.85 6.12 -28.01
N ASP A 484 -13.47 6.07 -29.18
CA ASP A 484 -12.78 5.95 -30.48
C ASP A 484 -11.87 7.14 -30.80
N LYS A 485 -12.17 8.32 -30.22
CA LYS A 485 -11.39 9.55 -30.43
C LYS A 485 -10.48 9.88 -29.26
N GLY A 486 -10.67 9.24 -28.10
CA GLY A 486 -9.93 9.53 -26.88
C GLY A 486 -10.15 10.93 -26.31
N LEU A 487 -11.22 11.65 -26.70
CA LEU A 487 -11.43 13.06 -26.39
C LEU A 487 -12.90 13.39 -26.09
N PHE A 488 -13.13 14.53 -25.42
CA PHE A 488 -14.45 15.10 -25.26
C PHE A 488 -14.92 15.81 -26.53
N VAL A 489 -16.20 15.65 -26.87
CA VAL A 489 -16.89 16.43 -27.89
C VAL A 489 -18.04 17.20 -27.28
N GLU A 490 -18.29 18.41 -27.76
CA GLU A 490 -19.43 19.21 -27.32
C GLU A 490 -20.71 18.77 -28.01
N LEU A 491 -21.76 18.52 -27.22
CA LEU A 491 -23.09 18.26 -27.71
C LEU A 491 -23.82 19.59 -27.88
N ARG A 492 -24.09 19.99 -29.13
CA ARG A 492 -24.96 21.14 -29.39
C ARG A 492 -26.38 20.77 -29.01
N ALA A 493 -27.01 21.57 -28.15
CA ALA A 493 -28.45 21.46 -27.87
C ALA A 493 -29.21 21.44 -29.20
N ARG A 494 -30.04 20.41 -29.43
CA ARG A 494 -31.00 20.42 -30.54
C ARG A 494 -31.92 21.62 -30.31
N ARG A 495 -31.66 22.74 -30.99
CA ARG A 495 -32.68 23.78 -31.17
C ARG A 495 -33.86 23.07 -31.81
N GLY A 496 -34.94 22.89 -31.05
CA GLY A 496 -36.20 22.43 -31.61
C GLY A 496 -36.53 23.33 -32.78
N LYS A 497 -36.63 22.75 -33.98
CA LYS A 497 -37.38 23.38 -35.06
C LYS A 497 -38.82 23.47 -34.55
N SER A 498 -39.19 24.60 -33.95
CA SER A 498 -40.59 25.00 -33.89
C SER A 498 -41.05 25.12 -35.34
N GLY A 499 -41.99 24.26 -35.74
CA GLY A 499 -42.60 24.27 -37.05
C GLY A 499 -43.06 25.68 -37.42
N ARG A 500 -42.82 26.06 -38.68
CA ARG A 500 -43.65 27.04 -39.36
C ARG A 500 -44.76 26.29 -40.09
#